data_AF-A0A1Q7IUQ5-F1
#
_entry.id   AF-A0A1Q7IUQ5-F1
#
_cell.length_a   1.000
_cell.length_b   1.000
_cell.length_c   1.000
_cell.angle_alpha   90.00
_cell.angle_beta   90.00
_cell.angle_gamma   90.00
#
_symmetry.space_group_name_H-M   'P 1'
#
loop_
_entity.id
_entity.type
_entity.pdbx_description
1 polymer ?
#
loop_
_entity_poly.entity_id
_entity_poly.type
_entity_poly.pdbx_seq_one_letter_code
_entity_poly.pdbx_strand_id
1 'polypeptide(L)'
;MSRILIQLATHSVALLLYPGLVTIALFGSAAESVWVRVTERRWVLPEFPWHRPSAVLTTVAIASMLACVQLAAPFNPVPSEERNLIVAAISLGIIVWAELAIGAELFGEPGLLLLIQCCWFVAVLGPAVEPQSLRPQVLGGVLVPSLLPLKVASGILYLLCLPALLKLWPVPVPGERRATRRLDALRVLSWWPYCGLFATLYFPPSPDELLGIARFIGLSVLVAAICVVLGVLMRRRGAEPARGIYRKGIAPFAGLVLVLVVGTSLLLR
;
A
#
# COMPACT_ATOMS: atom_id res chain seq x y z
N MET A 1 -6.14 2.26 -35.94
CA MET A 1 -5.12 1.22 -35.68
C MET A 1 -3.88 1.80 -34.98
N SER A 2 -3.25 2.87 -35.50
CA SER A 2 -2.10 3.54 -34.85
C SER A 2 -2.37 4.03 -33.42
N ARG A 3 -3.53 4.67 -33.16
CA ARG A 3 -3.91 5.12 -31.81
C ARG A 3 -4.00 3.98 -30.78
N ILE A 4 -4.55 2.83 -31.19
CA ILE A 4 -4.68 1.64 -30.33
C ILE A 4 -3.30 1.07 -29.99
N LEU A 5 -2.40 0.99 -30.98
CA LEU A 5 -1.03 0.52 -30.78
C LEU A 5 -0.24 1.45 -29.85
N ILE A 6 -0.41 2.77 -30.00
CA ILE A 6 0.22 3.76 -29.11
C ILE A 6 -0.33 3.62 -27.68
N GLN A 7 -1.64 3.51 -27.49
CA GLN A 7 -2.24 3.29 -26.17
C GLN A 7 -1.77 1.98 -25.54
N LEU A 8 -1.71 0.89 -26.31
CA LEU A 8 -1.23 -0.40 -25.81
C LEU A 8 0.23 -0.30 -25.39
N ALA A 9 1.06 0.40 -26.18
CA ALA A 9 2.46 0.60 -25.87
C ALA A 9 2.64 1.44 -24.59
N THR A 10 1.91 2.54 -24.41
CA THR A 10 2.02 3.39 -23.21
C THR A 10 1.59 2.63 -21.95
N HIS A 11 0.49 1.89 -22.01
CA HIS A 11 0.01 1.07 -20.90
C HIS A 11 0.99 -0.07 -20.58
N SER A 12 1.55 -0.72 -21.61
CA SER A 12 2.54 -1.79 -21.43
C SER A 12 3.82 -1.26 -20.79
N VAL A 13 4.29 -0.08 -21.20
CA VAL A 13 5.44 0.62 -20.59
C VAL A 13 5.14 0.96 -19.13
N ALA A 14 3.95 1.50 -18.83
CA ALA A 14 3.56 1.84 -17.46
C ALA A 14 3.48 0.60 -16.55
N LEU A 15 2.92 -0.50 -17.07
CA LEU A 15 2.78 -1.76 -16.35
C LEU A 15 4.12 -2.46 -16.10
N LEU A 16 5.04 -2.46 -17.08
CA LEU A 16 6.28 -3.23 -17.00
C LEU A 16 7.43 -2.43 -16.39
N LEU A 17 7.56 -1.14 -16.72
CA LEU A 17 8.73 -0.33 -16.35
C LEU A 17 8.44 0.57 -15.13
N TYR A 18 7.89 1.75 -15.38
CA TYR A 18 7.60 2.76 -14.37
C TYR A 18 6.19 3.31 -14.58
N PRO A 19 5.35 3.37 -13.54
CA PRO A 19 5.61 2.99 -12.13
C PRO A 19 5.44 1.48 -11.82
N GLY A 20 5.30 0.61 -12.81
CA GLY A 20 4.95 -0.81 -12.65
C GLY A 20 6.06 -1.77 -12.22
N LEU A 21 6.13 -2.95 -12.85
CA LEU A 21 6.83 -4.16 -12.36
C LEU A 21 8.29 -3.94 -11.97
N VAL A 22 9.10 -3.26 -12.79
CA VAL A 22 10.51 -2.99 -12.47
C VAL A 22 10.63 -2.15 -11.21
N THR A 23 9.79 -1.11 -11.08
CA THR A 23 9.79 -0.24 -9.90
C THR A 23 9.34 -0.99 -8.65
N ILE A 24 8.30 -1.82 -8.77
CA ILE A 24 7.83 -2.73 -7.72
C ILE A 24 8.98 -3.63 -7.25
N ALA A 25 9.66 -4.30 -8.18
CA ALA A 25 10.72 -5.25 -7.87
C ALA A 25 11.91 -4.57 -7.18
N LEU A 26 12.37 -3.43 -7.69
CA LEU A 26 13.50 -2.68 -7.12
C LEU A 26 13.19 -2.14 -5.73
N PHE A 27 12.10 -1.38 -5.60
CA PHE A 27 11.72 -0.76 -4.33
C PHE A 27 11.34 -1.82 -3.29
N GLY A 28 10.53 -2.80 -3.69
CA GLY A 28 10.07 -3.87 -2.82
C GLY A 28 11.21 -4.75 -2.32
N SER A 29 12.16 -5.11 -3.19
CA SER A 29 13.32 -5.91 -2.78
C SER A 29 14.21 -5.14 -1.81
N ALA A 30 14.41 -3.84 -2.04
CA ALA A 30 15.18 -2.99 -1.13
C ALA A 30 14.47 -2.86 0.24
N ALA A 31 13.18 -2.54 0.25
CA ALA A 31 12.40 -2.40 1.48
C ALA A 31 12.34 -3.71 2.28
N GLU A 32 12.11 -4.84 1.61
CA GLU A 32 12.09 -6.16 2.24
C GLU A 32 13.47 -6.53 2.79
N SER A 33 14.55 -6.25 2.05
CA SER A 33 15.92 -6.49 2.52
C SER A 33 16.22 -5.69 3.79
N VAL A 34 15.81 -4.42 3.84
CA VAL A 34 15.92 -3.58 5.05
C VAL A 34 15.12 -4.18 6.20
N TRP A 35 13.87 -4.60 5.96
CA TRP A 35 13.03 -5.23 6.98
C TRP A 35 13.66 -6.51 7.55
N VAL A 36 14.13 -7.42 6.70
CA VAL A 36 14.81 -8.65 7.13
C VAL A 36 16.10 -8.30 7.88
N ARG A 37 16.88 -7.34 7.38
CA ARG A 37 18.14 -6.92 8.00
C ARG A 37 17.95 -6.35 9.41
N VAL A 38 16.93 -5.53 9.61
CA VAL A 38 16.62 -4.90 10.90
C VAL A 38 16.09 -5.92 11.89
N THR A 39 15.32 -6.90 11.41
CA THR A 39 14.62 -7.83 12.30
C THR A 39 15.38 -9.12 12.61
N GLU A 40 16.14 -9.66 11.66
CA GLU A 40 16.94 -10.89 11.83
C GLU A 40 18.44 -10.61 12.06
N ARG A 41 18.86 -9.35 11.96
CA ARG A 41 20.28 -8.90 12.07
C ARG A 41 21.26 -9.59 11.11
N ARG A 42 20.77 -10.36 10.13
CA ARG A 42 21.56 -11.05 9.11
C ARG A 42 21.25 -10.49 7.72
N TRP A 43 22.26 -10.51 6.85
CA TRP A 43 22.05 -10.33 5.43
C TRP A 43 21.65 -11.68 4.84
N VAL A 44 20.43 -11.78 4.35
CA VAL A 44 19.95 -12.96 3.62
C VAL A 44 19.84 -12.53 2.16
N LEU A 45 20.58 -13.21 1.29
CA LEU A 45 20.47 -12.98 -0.16
C LEU A 45 19.06 -13.40 -0.63
N PRO A 46 18.46 -12.66 -1.59
CA PRO A 46 17.24 -13.09 -2.25
C PRO A 46 17.41 -14.47 -2.88
N GLU A 47 16.89 -15.52 -2.25
CA GLU A 47 16.61 -16.76 -2.97
C GLU A 47 15.25 -16.59 -3.63
N PHE A 48 15.25 -16.17 -4.89
CA PHE A 48 14.04 -16.20 -5.71
C PHE A 48 13.66 -17.67 -5.93
N PRO A 49 12.48 -18.13 -5.47
CA PRO A 49 12.01 -19.44 -5.84
C PRO A 49 11.74 -19.44 -7.34
N TRP A 50 12.70 -19.93 -8.12
CA TRP A 50 12.58 -20.16 -9.57
C TRP A 50 11.58 -21.27 -9.94
N HIS A 51 10.85 -21.80 -8.95
CA HIS A 51 9.81 -22.79 -9.18
C HIS A 51 8.52 -22.10 -9.62
N ARG A 52 7.78 -22.77 -10.52
CA ARG A 52 6.61 -22.25 -11.25
C ARG A 52 5.80 -21.21 -10.46
N PRO A 53 5.49 -20.03 -11.04
CA PRO A 53 4.75 -19.00 -10.32
C PRO A 53 3.41 -19.57 -9.87
N SER A 54 3.14 -19.48 -8.57
CA SER A 54 1.83 -19.86 -8.05
C SER A 54 0.77 -18.92 -8.62
N ALA A 55 -0.47 -19.40 -8.75
CA ALA A 55 -1.59 -18.58 -9.20
C ALA A 55 -1.72 -17.31 -8.33
N VAL A 56 -1.47 -17.44 -7.03
CA VAL A 56 -1.52 -16.31 -6.08
C VAL A 56 -0.42 -15.29 -6.33
N LEU A 57 0.83 -15.74 -6.54
CA LEU A 57 1.93 -14.82 -6.88
C LEU A 57 1.62 -14.04 -8.15
N THR A 58 1.04 -14.71 -9.15
CA THR A 58 0.64 -14.08 -10.41
C THR A 58 -0.47 -13.05 -10.19
N THR A 59 -1.51 -13.40 -9.42
CA THR A 59 -2.60 -12.48 -9.05
C THR A 59 -2.08 -11.26 -8.30
N VAL A 60 -1.19 -11.45 -7.32
CA VAL A 60 -0.58 -10.36 -6.56
C VAL A 60 0.28 -9.48 -7.45
N ALA A 61 1.06 -10.06 -8.37
CA ALA A 61 1.87 -9.29 -9.32
C ALA A 61 0.99 -8.42 -10.24
N ILE A 62 -0.05 -9.01 -10.84
CA ILE A 62 -0.99 -8.28 -11.71
C ILE A 62 -1.71 -7.17 -10.92
N ALA A 63 -2.23 -7.49 -9.74
CA ALA A 63 -2.92 -6.51 -8.89
C ALA A 63 -1.99 -5.38 -8.45
N SER A 64 -0.73 -5.69 -8.12
CA SER A 64 0.28 -4.68 -7.76
C SER A 64 0.59 -3.77 -8.95
N MET A 65 0.77 -4.33 -10.15
CA MET A 65 0.99 -3.56 -11.38
C MET A 65 -0.20 -2.65 -11.70
N LEU A 66 -1.43 -3.17 -11.61
CA LEU A 66 -2.64 -2.40 -11.83
C LEU A 66 -2.76 -1.24 -10.85
N ALA A 67 -2.48 -1.47 -9.56
CA ALA A 67 -2.46 -0.42 -8.55
C ALA A 67 -1.40 0.65 -8.83
N CYS A 68 -0.20 0.24 -9.26
CA CYS A 68 0.91 1.15 -9.54
C CYS A 68 0.60 2.11 -10.69
N VAL A 69 -0.05 1.62 -11.74
CA VAL A 69 -0.41 2.46 -12.89
C VAL A 69 -1.41 3.57 -12.52
N GLN A 70 -2.19 3.38 -11.44
CA GLN A 70 -3.12 4.41 -10.95
C GLN A 70 -2.42 5.53 -10.16
N LEU A 71 -1.15 5.39 -9.81
CA LEU A 71 -0.44 6.35 -8.98
C LEU A 71 -0.26 7.70 -9.69
N ALA A 72 -0.23 8.78 -8.90
CA ALA A 72 0.18 10.12 -9.36
C ALA A 72 1.71 10.25 -9.45
N ALA A 73 2.38 9.20 -9.94
CA ALA A 73 3.81 9.17 -10.11
C ALA A 73 4.22 10.09 -11.29
N PRO A 74 5.27 10.92 -11.15
CA PRO A 74 5.76 11.79 -12.23
C PRO A 74 6.23 10.98 -13.43
N PHE A 75 5.97 11.44 -14.65
CA PHE A 75 6.25 10.70 -15.90
C PHE A 75 5.53 9.34 -16.01
N ASN A 76 4.48 9.10 -15.24
CA ASN A 76 3.63 7.93 -15.47
C ASN A 76 3.00 8.04 -16.87
N PRO A 77 3.27 7.08 -17.79
CA PRO A 77 2.81 7.15 -19.18
C PRO A 77 1.29 7.12 -19.36
N VAL A 78 0.55 6.64 -18.36
CA VAL A 78 -0.92 6.59 -18.41
C VAL A 78 -1.49 7.98 -18.11
N PRO A 79 -2.35 8.55 -18.97
CA PRO A 79 -2.96 9.86 -18.75
C PRO A 79 -3.64 9.99 -17.38
N SER A 80 -3.58 11.17 -16.76
CA SER A 80 -4.20 11.40 -15.44
C SER A 80 -5.71 11.19 -15.43
N GLU A 81 -6.38 11.34 -16.57
CA GLU A 81 -7.82 11.17 -16.72
C GLU A 81 -8.26 9.70 -16.64
N GLU A 82 -7.37 8.77 -16.98
CA GLU A 82 -7.61 7.33 -16.98
C GLU A 82 -7.30 6.69 -15.61
N ARG A 83 -6.64 7.44 -14.72
CA ARG A 83 -6.23 6.95 -13.40
C ARG A 83 -7.39 7.02 -12.41
N ASN A 84 -7.62 5.93 -11.70
CA ASN A 84 -8.78 5.76 -10.83
C ASN A 84 -8.39 5.16 -9.46
N LEU A 85 -8.75 5.88 -8.40
CA LEU A 85 -8.52 5.48 -7.02
C LEU A 85 -9.20 4.16 -6.66
N ILE A 86 -10.42 3.92 -7.13
CA ILE A 86 -11.17 2.69 -6.84
C ILE A 86 -10.42 1.49 -7.42
N VAL A 87 -9.89 1.62 -8.64
CA VAL A 87 -9.09 0.57 -9.27
C VAL A 87 -7.83 0.29 -8.44
N ALA A 88 -7.15 1.34 -7.96
CA ALA A 88 -5.98 1.18 -7.08
C ALA A 88 -6.33 0.47 -5.77
N ALA A 89 -7.40 0.91 -5.11
CA ALA A 89 -7.85 0.41 -3.82
C ALA A 89 -8.32 -1.04 -3.91
N ILE A 90 -9.13 -1.39 -4.92
CA ILE A 90 -9.61 -2.75 -5.13
C ILE A 90 -8.44 -3.67 -5.49
N SER A 91 -7.53 -3.24 -6.36
CA SER A 91 -6.37 -4.05 -6.74
C SER A 91 -5.51 -4.38 -5.52
N LEU A 92 -5.18 -3.38 -4.69
CA LEU A 92 -4.48 -3.63 -3.42
C LEU A 92 -5.30 -4.46 -2.44
N GLY A 93 -6.63 -4.31 -2.43
CA GLY A 93 -7.51 -5.14 -1.64
C GLY A 93 -7.46 -6.62 -2.05
N ILE A 94 -7.46 -6.90 -3.35
CA ILE A 94 -7.39 -8.26 -3.90
C ILE A 94 -6.12 -8.98 -3.45
N ILE A 95 -5.00 -8.28 -3.26
CA ILE A 95 -3.75 -8.88 -2.75
C ILE A 95 -4.01 -9.59 -1.42
N VAL A 96 -4.65 -8.90 -0.47
CA VAL A 96 -5.01 -9.47 0.84
C VAL A 96 -5.87 -10.73 0.69
N TRP A 97 -6.90 -10.67 -0.16
CA TRP A 97 -7.81 -11.80 -0.38
C TRP A 97 -7.12 -12.98 -1.06
N ALA A 98 -6.27 -12.73 -2.06
CA ALA A 98 -5.51 -13.76 -2.76
C ALA A 98 -4.56 -14.49 -1.81
N GLU A 99 -3.99 -13.77 -0.85
CA GLU A 99 -3.11 -14.35 0.17
C GLU A 99 -3.88 -15.14 1.23
N LEU A 100 -5.05 -14.67 1.66
CA LEU A 100 -5.94 -15.42 2.56
C LEU A 100 -6.45 -16.71 1.90
N ALA A 101 -6.63 -16.72 0.58
CA ALA A 101 -7.06 -17.89 -0.18
C ALA A 101 -6.04 -19.06 -0.17
N ILE A 102 -4.76 -18.81 0.13
CA ILE A 102 -3.75 -19.89 0.31
C ILE A 102 -4.07 -20.73 1.55
N GLY A 103 -4.73 -20.15 2.55
CA GLY A 103 -5.18 -20.85 3.74
C GLY A 103 -5.35 -19.89 4.91
N ALA A 104 -6.59 -19.66 5.34
CA ALA A 104 -6.90 -18.81 6.50
C ALA A 104 -6.23 -19.32 7.80
N GLU A 105 -5.96 -20.63 7.89
CA GLU A 105 -5.29 -21.29 9.02
C GLU A 105 -3.81 -20.91 9.16
N LEU A 106 -3.18 -20.44 8.08
CA LEU A 106 -1.82 -19.90 8.11
C LEU A 106 -1.76 -18.52 8.78
N PHE A 107 -2.92 -17.91 9.01
CA PHE A 107 -3.05 -16.62 9.67
C PHE A 107 -3.65 -16.80 11.06
N GLY A 108 -2.95 -16.32 12.09
CA GLY A 108 -3.44 -16.43 13.46
C GLY A 108 -4.79 -15.73 13.70
N GLU A 109 -5.12 -14.68 12.92
CA GLU A 109 -6.40 -13.95 13.00
C GLU A 109 -6.82 -13.35 11.65
N PRO A 110 -7.46 -14.12 10.75
CA PRO A 110 -7.87 -13.62 9.44
C PRO A 110 -8.92 -12.49 9.53
N GLY A 111 -9.83 -12.56 10.52
CA GLY A 111 -10.85 -11.53 10.73
C GLY A 111 -10.28 -10.17 11.10
N LEU A 112 -9.16 -10.12 11.85
CA LEU A 112 -8.50 -8.87 12.18
C LEU A 112 -7.89 -8.20 10.94
N LEU A 113 -7.30 -9.00 10.06
CA LEU A 113 -6.70 -8.50 8.83
C LEU A 113 -7.76 -7.92 7.88
N LEU A 114 -8.93 -8.56 7.78
CA LEU A 114 -10.08 -8.02 7.04
C LEU A 114 -10.61 -6.72 7.66
N LEU A 115 -10.72 -6.65 9.00
CA LEU A 115 -11.11 -5.42 9.69
C LEU A 115 -10.15 -4.26 9.36
N ILE A 116 -8.84 -4.53 9.39
CA ILE A 116 -7.80 -3.54 9.06
C ILE A 116 -7.90 -3.12 7.60
N GLN A 117 -8.17 -4.07 6.69
CA GLN A 117 -8.41 -3.76 5.29
C GLN A 117 -9.63 -2.85 5.09
N CYS A 118 -10.74 -3.10 5.79
CA CYS A 118 -11.90 -2.21 5.79
C CYS A 118 -11.55 -0.82 6.33
N CYS A 119 -10.80 -0.73 7.44
CA CYS A 119 -10.33 0.54 7.99
C CYS A 119 -9.42 1.28 7.01
N TRP A 120 -8.58 0.55 6.28
CA TRP A 120 -7.72 1.11 5.24
C TRP A 120 -8.53 1.62 4.04
N PHE A 121 -9.59 0.92 3.62
CA PHE A 121 -10.51 1.44 2.59
C PHE A 121 -11.16 2.76 3.02
N VAL A 122 -11.55 2.90 4.29
CA VAL A 122 -12.05 4.18 4.83
C VAL A 122 -10.98 5.27 4.73
N ALA A 123 -9.73 4.97 5.06
CA ALA A 123 -8.63 5.92 4.92
C ALA A 123 -8.42 6.36 3.46
N VAL A 124 -8.50 5.42 2.52
CA VAL A 124 -8.28 5.65 1.09
C VAL A 124 -9.42 6.45 0.47
N LEU A 125 -10.66 6.05 0.72
CA LEU A 125 -11.84 6.59 0.06
C LEU A 125 -12.42 7.82 0.77
N GLY A 126 -12.20 7.96 2.08
CA GLY A 126 -12.72 9.08 2.88
C GLY A 126 -12.38 10.46 2.28
N PRO A 127 -11.10 10.73 1.95
CA PRO A 127 -10.70 11.99 1.31
C PRO A 127 -11.31 12.23 -0.07
N ALA A 128 -11.84 11.21 -0.74
CA ALA A 128 -12.42 11.32 -2.08
C ALA A 128 -13.89 11.79 -2.07
N VAL A 129 -14.56 11.75 -0.92
CA VAL A 129 -15.99 12.05 -0.81
C VAL A 129 -16.29 13.52 -1.11
N GLU A 130 -15.51 14.44 -0.53
CA GLU A 130 -15.77 15.87 -0.70
C GLU A 130 -15.38 16.41 -2.08
N PRO A 131 -14.17 16.14 -2.62
CA PRO A 131 -13.81 16.64 -3.95
C PRO A 131 -14.58 15.94 -5.07
N GLN A 132 -15.44 14.96 -4.72
CA GLN A 132 -16.27 14.16 -5.63
C GLN A 132 -15.47 13.60 -6.83
N SER A 133 -14.19 13.32 -6.58
CA SER A 133 -13.24 12.96 -7.60
C SER A 133 -12.51 11.70 -7.18
N LEU A 134 -12.56 10.71 -8.06
CA LEU A 134 -11.82 9.46 -7.89
C LEU A 134 -10.44 9.52 -8.53
N ARG A 135 -10.01 10.70 -9.02
CA ARG A 135 -8.69 10.90 -9.60
C ARG A 135 -7.66 11.07 -8.48
N PRO A 136 -6.68 10.16 -8.33
CA PRO A 136 -5.74 10.21 -7.21
C PRO A 136 -4.93 11.51 -7.14
N GLN A 137 -4.66 12.14 -8.29
CA GLN A 137 -3.89 13.40 -8.40
C GLN A 137 -4.64 14.58 -7.77
N VAL A 138 -5.97 14.60 -7.93
CA VAL A 138 -6.83 15.68 -7.42
C VAL A 138 -6.80 15.65 -5.90
N LEU A 139 -6.91 14.46 -5.30
CA LEU A 139 -6.91 14.26 -3.85
C LEU A 139 -5.59 14.69 -3.20
N GLY A 140 -4.47 14.34 -3.83
CA GLY A 140 -3.15 14.83 -3.41
C GLY A 140 -3.07 16.35 -3.43
N GLY A 141 -3.60 16.98 -4.48
CA GLY A 141 -3.60 18.44 -4.70
C GLY A 141 -4.60 19.24 -3.86
N VAL A 142 -5.60 18.61 -3.23
CA VAL A 142 -6.55 19.32 -2.36
C VAL A 142 -5.81 19.88 -1.14
N LEU A 143 -5.75 21.21 -1.07
CA LEU A 143 -5.17 22.01 0.01
C LEU A 143 -6.22 22.88 0.71
N VAL A 144 -7.50 22.51 0.62
CA VAL A 144 -8.58 23.26 1.27
C VAL A 144 -8.44 23.12 2.80
N PRO A 145 -8.29 24.22 3.56
CA PRO A 145 -8.01 24.16 4.99
C PRO A 145 -9.05 23.38 5.81
N SER A 146 -10.33 23.44 5.44
CA SER A 146 -11.42 22.71 6.11
C SER A 146 -11.32 21.19 5.96
N LEU A 147 -10.62 20.69 4.93
CA LEU A 147 -10.45 19.26 4.66
C LEU A 147 -9.12 18.71 5.18
N LEU A 148 -8.22 19.58 5.65
CA LEU A 148 -6.95 19.17 6.23
C LEU A 148 -7.11 18.23 7.42
N PRO A 149 -8.03 18.45 8.39
CA PRO A 149 -8.20 17.52 9.51
C PRO A 149 -8.58 16.12 9.05
N LEU A 150 -9.48 16.01 8.06
CA LEU A 150 -9.88 14.74 7.48
C LEU A 150 -8.70 14.08 6.75
N LYS A 151 -7.95 14.84 5.94
CA LYS A 151 -6.78 14.35 5.19
C LYS A 151 -5.68 13.85 6.14
N VAL A 152 -5.44 14.56 7.24
CA VAL A 152 -4.47 14.16 8.27
C VAL A 152 -4.95 12.90 9.02
N ALA A 153 -6.20 12.88 9.49
CA ALA A 153 -6.73 11.74 10.24
C ALA A 153 -6.76 10.46 9.40
N SER A 154 -7.20 10.56 8.14
CA SER A 154 -7.16 9.45 7.19
C SER A 154 -5.74 9.03 6.82
N GLY A 155 -4.81 9.97 6.65
CA GLY A 155 -3.39 9.66 6.42
C GLY A 155 -2.77 8.90 7.59
N ILE A 156 -3.05 9.31 8.83
CA ILE A 156 -2.62 8.58 10.03
C ILE A 156 -3.22 7.17 10.02
N LEU A 157 -4.52 7.03 9.75
CA LEU A 157 -5.19 5.73 9.70
C LEU A 157 -4.56 4.82 8.64
N TYR A 158 -4.24 5.36 7.45
CA TYR A 158 -3.56 4.64 6.39
C TYR A 158 -2.22 4.07 6.87
N LEU A 159 -1.38 4.91 7.49
CA LEU A 159 -0.07 4.50 8.01
C LEU A 159 -0.18 3.47 9.14
N LEU A 160 -1.20 3.56 9.99
CA LEU A 160 -1.44 2.59 11.06
C LEU A 160 -1.87 1.21 10.54
N CYS A 161 -2.60 1.17 9.42
CA CYS A 161 -3.00 -0.07 8.76
C CYS A 161 -1.85 -0.75 7.98
N LEU A 162 -0.91 0.03 7.45
CA LEU A 162 0.17 -0.46 6.56
C LEU A 162 0.97 -1.65 7.11
N PRO A 163 1.48 -1.63 8.36
CA PRO A 163 2.30 -2.71 8.89
C PRO A 163 1.55 -4.05 8.95
N ALA A 164 0.25 -4.02 9.21
CA ALA A 164 -0.57 -5.22 9.23
C ALA A 164 -0.90 -5.71 7.81
N LEU A 165 -1.19 -4.81 6.87
CA LEU A 165 -1.41 -5.18 5.46
C LEU A 165 -0.16 -5.77 4.81
N LEU A 166 1.03 -5.24 5.16
CA LEU A 166 2.32 -5.80 4.76
C LEU A 166 2.77 -6.97 5.65
N LYS A 167 1.95 -7.40 6.61
CA LYS A 167 2.22 -8.56 7.49
C LYS A 167 3.55 -8.46 8.22
N LEU A 168 3.92 -7.25 8.64
CA LEU A 168 5.10 -6.99 9.47
C LEU A 168 4.88 -7.40 10.93
N TRP A 169 3.65 -7.73 11.30
CA TRP A 169 3.27 -8.25 12.62
C TRP A 169 3.97 -9.58 12.98
N PRO A 170 4.15 -9.85 14.28
CA PRO A 170 4.76 -11.09 14.75
C PRO A 170 3.73 -12.23 14.70
N VAL A 171 3.63 -12.92 13.56
CA VAL A 171 2.96 -14.22 13.49
C VAL A 171 4.04 -15.29 13.35
N PRO A 172 4.37 -16.03 14.42
CA PRO A 172 5.08 -17.28 14.25
C PRO A 172 4.14 -18.25 13.54
N VAL A 173 4.58 -18.78 12.40
CA VAL A 173 3.88 -19.87 11.71
C VAL A 173 3.89 -21.10 12.62
N PRO A 174 2.75 -21.78 12.84
CA PRO A 174 2.75 -23.04 13.57
C PRO A 174 3.66 -24.05 12.84
N GLY A 175 4.75 -24.47 13.49
CA GLY A 175 5.64 -25.53 12.98
C GLY A 175 7.05 -25.08 12.53
N GLU A 176 7.34 -23.79 12.39
CA GLU A 176 8.70 -23.34 12.04
C GLU A 176 9.63 -23.33 13.25
N ARG A 177 10.26 -24.48 13.53
CA ARG A 177 11.55 -24.52 14.24
C ARG A 177 12.60 -23.81 13.38
N ARG A 178 12.87 -22.52 13.65
CA ARG A 178 14.10 -21.80 13.23
C ARG A 178 14.49 -21.95 11.74
N ALA A 179 13.58 -21.72 10.80
CA ALA A 179 13.99 -21.42 9.43
C ALA A 179 14.26 -19.91 9.32
N THR A 180 15.47 -19.53 8.90
CA THR A 180 15.84 -18.14 8.59
C THR A 180 14.77 -17.48 7.70
N ARG A 181 14.21 -16.35 8.14
CA ARG A 181 13.16 -15.61 7.41
C ARG A 181 13.70 -15.22 6.03
N ARG A 182 13.15 -15.84 4.98
CA ARG A 182 13.47 -15.56 3.57
C ARG A 182 12.77 -14.27 3.12
N LEU A 183 13.24 -13.68 2.02
CA LEU A 183 12.51 -12.57 1.39
C LEU A 183 11.14 -13.07 0.91
N ASP A 184 10.10 -12.38 1.33
CA ASP A 184 8.72 -12.71 0.97
C ASP A 184 8.35 -12.03 -0.34
N ALA A 185 8.25 -12.81 -1.42
CA ALA A 185 7.95 -12.30 -2.76
C ALA A 185 6.61 -11.55 -2.81
N LEU A 186 5.61 -11.96 -2.03
CA LEU A 186 4.31 -11.29 -2.01
C LEU A 186 4.42 -9.92 -1.34
N ARG A 187 5.20 -9.84 -0.25
CA ARG A 187 5.48 -8.56 0.42
C ARG A 187 6.31 -7.63 -0.45
N VAL A 188 7.32 -8.15 -1.15
CA VAL A 188 8.12 -7.41 -2.14
C VAL A 188 7.20 -6.73 -3.16
N LEU A 189 6.24 -7.47 -3.72
CA LEU A 189 5.30 -6.92 -4.70
C LEU A 189 4.37 -5.84 -4.13
N SER A 190 4.12 -5.89 -2.82
CA SER A 190 3.14 -5.03 -2.14
C SER A 190 3.72 -3.70 -1.65
N TRP A 191 5.03 -3.64 -1.33
CA TRP A 191 5.66 -2.44 -0.75
C TRP A 191 5.44 -1.17 -1.57
N TRP A 192 5.79 -1.22 -2.87
CA TRP A 192 5.69 -0.07 -3.75
C TRP A 192 4.26 0.45 -3.97
N PRO A 193 3.27 -0.38 -4.35
CA PRO A 193 1.91 0.14 -4.59
C PRO A 193 1.27 0.73 -3.33
N TYR A 194 1.52 0.17 -2.14
CA TYR A 194 1.06 0.76 -0.88
C TYR A 194 1.76 2.09 -0.57
N CYS A 195 3.10 2.15 -0.63
CA CYS A 195 3.83 3.38 -0.28
C CYS A 195 3.58 4.50 -1.32
N GLY A 196 3.56 4.17 -2.60
CA GLY A 196 3.30 5.10 -3.69
C GLY A 196 1.85 5.62 -3.67
N LEU A 197 0.88 4.80 -3.27
CA LEU A 197 -0.51 5.25 -3.12
C LEU A 197 -0.64 6.25 -1.97
N PHE A 198 0.05 6.05 -0.85
CA PHE A 198 0.08 7.05 0.21
C PHE A 198 0.65 8.38 -0.27
N ALA A 199 1.81 8.35 -0.95
CA ALA A 199 2.43 9.54 -1.51
C ALA A 199 1.50 10.26 -2.50
N THR A 200 0.74 9.49 -3.27
CA THR A 200 -0.25 9.99 -4.23
C THR A 200 -1.44 10.69 -3.56
N LEU A 201 -1.98 10.13 -2.48
CA LEU A 201 -3.24 10.62 -1.88
C LEU A 201 -3.05 11.77 -0.91
N TYR A 202 -1.97 11.76 -0.14
CA TYR A 202 -1.80 12.68 0.99
C TYR A 202 -0.83 13.83 0.72
N PHE A 203 -0.07 13.77 -0.38
CA PHE A 203 0.82 14.84 -0.80
C PHE A 203 0.44 15.37 -2.17
N PRO A 204 0.70 16.66 -2.46
CA PRO A 204 0.40 17.22 -3.76
C PRO A 204 1.19 16.49 -4.86
N PRO A 205 0.59 16.29 -6.04
CA PRO A 205 1.25 15.65 -7.16
C PRO A 205 2.52 16.42 -7.50
N SER A 206 3.60 15.68 -7.72
CA SER A 206 4.87 16.29 -8.09
C SER A 206 4.86 16.62 -9.58
N PRO A 207 5.47 17.75 -10.01
CA PRO A 207 5.59 18.07 -11.42
C PRO A 207 6.40 17.00 -12.17
N ASP A 208 6.19 16.88 -13.47
CA ASP A 208 6.91 15.96 -14.37
C ASP A 208 8.34 16.46 -14.63
N GLU A 209 9.14 16.47 -13.57
CA GLU A 209 10.53 16.90 -13.54
C GLU A 209 11.36 15.96 -12.65
N LEU A 210 12.68 15.96 -12.80
CA LEU A 210 13.58 15.11 -12.01
C LEU A 210 13.42 15.31 -10.50
N LEU A 211 13.23 16.56 -10.06
CA LEU A 211 12.97 16.89 -8.66
C LEU A 211 11.64 16.30 -8.19
N GLY A 212 10.64 16.25 -9.07
CA GLY A 212 9.35 15.63 -8.80
C GLY A 212 9.47 14.13 -8.56
N ILE A 213 10.26 13.43 -9.39
CA ILE A 213 10.57 12.00 -9.18
C ILE A 213 11.23 11.80 -7.82
N ALA A 214 12.26 12.61 -7.51
CA ALA A 214 12.99 12.50 -6.24
C ALA A 214 12.06 12.72 -5.02
N ARG A 215 11.13 13.68 -5.12
CA ARG A 215 10.13 13.94 -4.08
C ARG A 215 9.17 12.75 -3.91
N PHE A 216 8.62 12.22 -5.00
CA PHE A 216 7.68 11.11 -4.95
C PHE A 216 8.33 9.84 -4.38
N ILE A 217 9.53 9.51 -4.85
CA ILE A 217 10.32 8.38 -4.32
C ILE A 217 10.68 8.64 -2.85
N GLY A 218 11.14 9.84 -2.50
CA GLY A 218 11.49 10.21 -1.14
C GLY A 218 10.32 10.05 -0.16
N LEU A 219 9.12 10.48 -0.55
CA LEU A 219 7.90 10.27 0.24
C LEU A 219 7.57 8.78 0.39
N SER A 220 7.68 8.00 -0.70
CA SER A 220 7.46 6.56 -0.67
C SER A 220 8.45 5.84 0.25
N VAL A 221 9.73 6.24 0.21
CA VAL A 221 10.78 5.73 1.09
C VAL A 221 10.50 6.11 2.56
N LEU A 222 10.05 7.34 2.82
CA LEU A 222 9.67 7.78 4.17
C LEU A 222 8.54 6.92 4.73
N VAL A 223 7.51 6.63 3.94
CA VAL A 223 6.40 5.76 4.32
C VAL A 223 6.89 4.34 4.63
N ALA A 224 7.75 3.79 3.76
CA ALA A 224 8.34 2.48 4.00
C ALA A 224 9.16 2.45 5.30
N ALA A 225 9.95 3.48 5.56
CA ALA A 225 10.73 3.61 6.80
C ALA A 225 9.83 3.68 8.04
N ILE A 226 8.76 4.49 8.01
CA ILE A 226 7.75 4.55 9.08
C ILE A 226 7.14 3.16 9.32
N CYS A 227 6.77 2.47 8.24
CA CYS A 227 6.19 1.13 8.32
C CYS A 227 7.15 0.11 8.95
N VAL A 228 8.43 0.14 8.55
CA VAL A 228 9.49 -0.70 9.16
C VAL A 228 9.62 -0.39 10.65
N VAL A 229 9.66 0.89 11.05
CA VAL A 229 9.76 1.30 12.47
C VAL A 229 8.55 0.79 13.26
N LEU A 230 7.33 1.02 12.77
CA LEU A 230 6.10 0.54 13.42
C LEU A 230 6.09 -0.99 13.53
N GLY A 231 6.46 -1.70 12.47
CA GLY A 231 6.56 -3.15 12.46
C GLY A 231 7.59 -3.68 13.47
N VAL A 232 8.75 -3.04 13.60
CA VAL A 232 9.78 -3.39 14.60
C VAL A 232 9.27 -3.16 16.02
N LEU A 233 8.61 -2.02 16.27
CA LEU A 233 8.03 -1.70 17.58
C LEU A 233 6.96 -2.73 17.97
N MET A 234 6.10 -3.12 17.03
CA MET A 234 5.10 -4.18 17.24
C MET A 234 5.74 -5.55 17.51
N ARG A 235 6.76 -5.92 16.72
CA ARG A 235 7.49 -7.18 16.92
C ARG A 235 8.17 -7.24 18.29
N ARG A 236 8.70 -6.11 18.79
CA ARG A 236 9.30 -6.03 20.13
C ARG A 236 8.28 -6.16 21.26
N ARG A 237 7.06 -5.65 21.07
CA ARG A 237 5.99 -5.74 22.08
C ARG A 237 5.32 -7.11 22.14
N GLY A 238 5.35 -7.88 21.05
CA GLY A 238 4.73 -9.20 20.96
C GLY A 238 3.36 -9.18 20.28
N ALA A 239 2.86 -10.36 19.89
CA ALA A 239 1.68 -10.52 19.04
C ALA A 239 0.37 -10.11 19.71
N GLU A 240 0.14 -10.58 20.93
CA GLU A 240 -1.06 -10.29 21.72
C GLU A 240 -1.28 -8.77 21.95
N PRO A 241 -0.30 -8.01 22.48
CA PRO A 241 -0.51 -6.57 22.68
C PRO A 241 -0.66 -5.81 21.36
N ALA A 242 0.01 -6.22 20.27
CA ALA A 242 -0.18 -5.62 18.96
C ALA A 242 -1.62 -5.83 18.45
N ARG A 243 -2.17 -7.06 18.57
CA ARG A 243 -3.56 -7.37 18.22
C ARG A 243 -4.55 -6.57 19.05
N GLY A 244 -4.28 -6.42 20.35
CA GLY A 244 -5.06 -5.57 21.25
C GLY A 244 -5.13 -4.12 20.76
N ILE A 245 -4.01 -3.55 20.30
CA ILE A 245 -3.95 -2.20 19.73
C ILE A 245 -4.78 -2.10 18.45
N TYR A 246 -4.68 -3.08 17.54
CA TYR A 246 -5.47 -3.06 16.30
C TYR A 246 -6.98 -3.14 16.58
N ARG A 247 -7.41 -4.05 17.47
CA ARG A 247 -8.84 -4.21 17.82
C ARG A 247 -9.40 -3.00 18.56
N LYS A 248 -8.68 -2.47 19.54
CA LYS A 248 -9.18 -1.40 20.44
C LYS A 248 -8.84 0.01 19.96
N GLY A 249 -7.86 0.17 19.08
CA GLY A 249 -7.38 1.48 18.63
C GLY A 249 -7.80 1.83 17.21
N ILE A 250 -7.57 0.93 16.25
CA ILE A 250 -7.75 1.26 14.83
C ILE A 250 -9.22 1.28 14.41
N ALA A 251 -10.04 0.34 14.89
CA ALA A 251 -11.48 0.36 14.62
C ALA A 251 -12.18 1.65 15.10
N PRO A 252 -12.03 2.12 16.36
CA PRO A 252 -12.65 3.37 16.78
C PRO A 252 -12.04 4.59 16.08
N PHE A 253 -10.74 4.57 15.76
CA PHE A 253 -10.13 5.65 14.99
C PHE A 253 -10.68 5.72 13.56
N ALA A 254 -10.93 4.57 12.92
CA ALA A 254 -11.63 4.52 11.64
C ALA A 254 -13.06 5.04 11.74
N GLY A 255 -13.77 4.74 12.85
CA GLY A 255 -15.07 5.33 13.16
C GLY A 255 -15.01 6.86 13.26
N LEU A 256 -14.00 7.40 13.94
CA LEU A 256 -13.77 8.85 14.01
C LEU A 256 -13.51 9.47 12.64
N VAL A 257 -12.68 8.83 11.81
CA VAL A 257 -12.45 9.28 10.42
C VAL A 257 -13.76 9.28 9.63
N LEU A 258 -14.60 8.24 9.79
CA LEU A 258 -15.90 8.17 9.13
C LEU A 258 -16.86 9.28 9.59
N VAL A 259 -16.87 9.60 10.89
CA VAL A 259 -17.62 10.76 11.42
C VAL A 259 -17.10 12.07 10.82
N LEU A 260 -15.78 12.24 10.69
CA LEU A 260 -15.21 13.41 10.03
C LEU A 260 -15.63 13.49 8.56
N VAL A 261 -15.62 12.38 7.82
CA VAL A 261 -16.11 12.32 6.43
C VAL A 261 -17.56 12.79 6.36
N VAL A 262 -18.45 12.22 7.17
CA VAL A 262 -19.87 12.60 7.20
C VAL A 262 -20.06 14.06 7.59
N GLY A 263 -19.37 14.53 8.64
CA GLY A 263 -19.42 15.91 9.11
C GLY A 263 -18.97 16.90 8.04
N THR A 264 -17.83 16.66 7.39
CA THR A 264 -17.35 17.51 6.28
C THR A 264 -18.31 17.50 5.10
N SER A 265 -18.92 16.36 4.76
CA SER A 265 -19.91 16.27 3.69
C SER A 265 -21.21 17.01 3.99
N LEU A 266 -21.59 17.15 5.26
CA LEU A 266 -22.80 17.89 5.66
C LEU A 266 -22.55 19.39 5.74
N LEU A 267 -21.35 19.82 6.15
CA LEU A 267 -21.00 21.24 6.32
C LEU A 267 -20.71 21.97 4.99
N LEU A 268 -20.38 21.23 3.93
CA LEU A 268 -20.01 21.78 2.62
C LEU A 268 -21.12 21.62 1.56
N ARG A 269 -22.28 21.07 1.95
CA ARG A 269 -23.52 21.08 1.16
C ARG A 269 -24.34 22.32 1.50
#